data_AF-A0A1T4KFS4-F1
#
_entry.id   AF-A0A1T4KFS4-F1
#
_cell.length_a   1.000
_cell.length_b   1.000
_cell.length_c   1.000
_cell.angle_alpha   90.00
_cell.angle_beta   90.00
_cell.angle_gamma   90.00
#
_symmetry.space_group_name_H-M   'P 1'
#
loop_
_entity.id
_entity.type
_entity.pdbx_description
1 polymer ?
#
loop_
_entity_poly.entity_id
_entity_poly.type
_entity_poly.pdbx_seq_one_letter_code
_entity_poly.pdbx_strand_id
1 'polypeptide(L)'
;MNFDFFNAKNGEQTCRLNGKYFHSAYAPSKEAQTFCNSIECTFKPSCVIILEPALSFCAAFLRKNFPSVELIAIRFTDVFCKTDSLWDKVFYFFQTENFAQKLYSALGEEKILSALILDWPGSKNIFPEISNSAWKEIKTAVLTARDVLYTREKFAKRWFLNSLAFCKFGQDFYSLCRIKKDILVTASGPSLSSSLKNIKKYRENFFLIAVSSSLSVLLYNKIFPDLVISTDGGFWAKKHLELNGEDLKKLKNTVFALTDEANCPKDILQNQKILPLAYQSSIGEKIFTDSKIEFLPALRNGTVSGTAAAFALRLTQKNVYFCGLDLAENSGFQHARPNMLEKNSQNKDFRLETKEKRQVSSRFNSKGSLEIYRSWFKNQGKNFRERLFRVSDHYNFSEKLGQIKDLSWEELVFDKKNADFDSTTEVFFKTKNSAEKKEFESRFLKILESGDFDGELFPLESILLAREFDEEKKNGQKLKIQQKKAELAEKIRRLFDE
;
A
#
# COMPACT_ATOMS: atom_id res chain seq x y z
N MET A 1 -13.33 29.35 -22.90
CA MET A 1 -12.08 29.81 -23.55
C MET A 1 -12.27 29.67 -25.05
N ASN A 2 -12.00 30.70 -25.85
CA ASN A 2 -12.21 30.63 -27.30
C ASN A 2 -10.90 30.24 -27.99
N PHE A 3 -10.84 29.04 -28.54
CA PHE A 3 -9.67 28.53 -29.25
C PHE A 3 -9.83 28.83 -30.74
N ASP A 4 -8.87 29.55 -31.32
CA ASP A 4 -8.84 29.82 -32.74
C ASP A 4 -7.93 28.78 -33.42
N PHE A 5 -8.51 27.91 -34.24
CA PHE A 5 -7.77 26.98 -35.10
C PHE A 5 -7.64 27.57 -36.50
N PHE A 6 -6.43 27.54 -37.05
CA PHE A 6 -6.12 28.11 -38.36
C PHE A 6 -4.89 27.42 -38.96
N ASN A 7 -4.58 27.69 -40.23
CA ASN A 7 -3.40 27.14 -40.88
C ASN A 7 -2.19 28.08 -40.71
N ALA A 8 -1.04 27.51 -40.32
CA ALA A 8 0.25 28.16 -40.32
C ALA A 8 0.68 28.50 -41.75
N LYS A 9 1.72 29.34 -41.91
CA LYS A 9 2.21 29.75 -43.23
C LYS A 9 2.65 28.58 -44.14
N ASN A 10 3.06 27.46 -43.56
CA ASN A 10 3.41 26.24 -44.30
C ASN A 10 2.21 25.30 -44.55
N GLY A 11 0.99 25.71 -44.22
CA GLY A 11 -0.24 24.94 -44.43
C GLY A 11 -0.63 23.98 -43.30
N GLU A 12 0.23 23.77 -42.29
CA GLU A 12 -0.10 22.90 -41.14
C GLU A 12 -1.11 23.56 -40.20
N GLN A 13 -1.96 22.77 -39.55
CA GLN A 13 -2.90 23.30 -38.56
C GLN A 13 -2.16 23.79 -37.31
N THR A 14 -2.54 24.96 -36.79
CA THR A 14 -2.06 25.48 -35.52
C THR A 14 -3.23 26.08 -34.74
N CYS A 15 -3.00 26.48 -33.49
CA CYS A 15 -4.02 27.11 -32.67
C CYS A 15 -3.45 28.18 -31.75
N ARG A 16 -4.33 29.10 -31.36
CA ARG A 16 -4.05 30.15 -30.38
C ARG A 16 -5.21 30.32 -29.42
N LEU A 17 -4.91 30.83 -28.24
CA LEU A 17 -5.89 31.25 -27.24
C LEU A 17 -5.55 32.68 -26.82
N ASN A 18 -6.52 33.59 -26.94
CA ASN A 18 -6.36 35.01 -26.59
C ASN A 18 -5.10 35.66 -27.21
N GLY A 19 -4.84 35.36 -28.49
CA GLY A 19 -3.69 35.90 -29.25
C GLY A 19 -2.35 35.23 -28.98
N LYS A 20 -2.24 34.30 -28.01
CA LYS A 20 -1.03 33.52 -27.73
C LYS A 20 -1.09 32.17 -28.44
N TYR A 21 -0.01 31.78 -29.10
CA TYR A 21 0.05 30.58 -29.92
C TYR A 21 0.53 29.36 -29.12
N PHE A 22 -0.13 28.22 -29.31
CA PHE A 22 0.34 26.94 -28.76
C PHE A 22 1.50 26.36 -29.57
N HIS A 23 1.51 26.63 -30.87
CA HIS A 23 2.54 26.18 -31.81
C HIS A 23 2.89 27.34 -32.76
N SER A 24 4.07 27.28 -33.37
CA SER A 24 4.57 28.25 -34.34
C SER A 24 3.52 28.56 -35.41
N ALA A 25 3.26 29.85 -35.64
CA ALA A 25 2.39 30.31 -36.73
C ALA A 25 3.05 30.14 -38.12
N TYR A 26 4.31 29.70 -38.18
CA TYR A 26 5.09 29.54 -39.41
C TYR A 26 5.25 28.07 -39.79
N ALA A 27 5.72 27.24 -38.86
CA ALA A 27 6.00 25.83 -39.08
C ALA A 27 5.94 25.02 -37.77
N PRO A 28 4.74 24.60 -37.31
CA PRO A 28 4.54 23.81 -36.09
C PRO A 28 5.42 22.57 -35.97
N SER A 29 5.52 21.75 -37.02
CA SER A 29 6.33 20.52 -36.98
C SER A 29 7.82 20.79 -36.80
N LYS A 30 8.32 21.90 -37.39
CA LYS A 30 9.74 22.28 -37.25
C LYS A 30 10.06 22.73 -35.82
N GLU A 31 9.17 23.50 -35.19
CA GLU A 31 9.29 23.87 -33.77
C GLU A 31 9.32 22.62 -32.88
N ALA A 32 8.39 21.68 -33.10
CA ALA A 32 8.33 20.44 -32.35
C ALA A 32 9.60 19.59 -32.52
N GLN A 33 10.16 19.53 -33.73
CA GLN A 33 11.44 18.87 -33.98
C GLN A 33 12.58 19.55 -33.22
N THR A 34 12.69 20.88 -33.28
CA THR A 34 13.72 21.63 -32.55
C THR A 34 13.60 21.41 -31.05
N PHE A 35 12.38 21.48 -30.50
CA PHE A 35 12.12 21.17 -29.09
C PHE A 35 12.62 19.76 -28.73
N CYS A 36 12.22 18.74 -29.49
CA CYS A 36 12.59 17.36 -29.19
C CYS A 36 14.10 17.11 -29.32
N ASN A 37 14.77 17.77 -30.26
CA ASN A 37 16.23 17.69 -30.42
C ASN A 37 16.99 18.39 -29.29
N SER A 38 16.37 19.34 -28.59
CA SER A 38 16.99 20.06 -27.47
C SER A 38 16.87 19.33 -26.13
N ILE A 39 16.14 18.22 -26.08
CA ILE A 39 15.94 17.45 -24.85
C ILE A 39 17.24 16.72 -24.50
N GLU A 40 17.86 17.13 -23.39
CA GLU A 40 18.94 16.40 -22.77
C GLU A 40 18.39 15.40 -21.76
N CYS A 41 18.84 14.14 -21.85
CA CYS A 41 18.46 13.09 -20.92
C CYS A 41 19.71 12.38 -20.41
N THR A 42 20.04 12.57 -19.13
CA THR A 42 21.25 12.02 -18.51
C THR A 42 21.05 10.60 -17.95
N PHE A 43 19.86 10.03 -18.11
CA PHE A 43 19.51 8.69 -17.68
C PHE A 43 18.51 8.06 -18.65
N LYS A 44 18.41 6.73 -18.67
CA LYS A 44 17.40 6.01 -19.47
C LYS A 44 16.02 6.15 -18.81
N PRO A 45 15.06 6.85 -19.44
CA PRO A 45 13.75 7.04 -18.82
C PRO A 45 12.88 5.78 -18.93
N SER A 46 12.07 5.52 -17.91
CA SER A 46 11.03 4.48 -17.91
C SER A 46 9.77 4.91 -18.67
N CYS A 47 9.49 6.21 -18.66
CA CYS A 47 8.42 6.87 -19.40
C CYS A 47 8.80 8.33 -19.66
N VAL A 48 8.20 8.92 -20.70
CA VAL A 48 8.28 10.36 -20.99
C VAL A 48 6.90 10.96 -20.78
N ILE A 49 6.80 11.94 -19.88
CA ILE A 49 5.56 12.65 -19.56
C ILE A 49 5.69 14.07 -20.13
N ILE A 50 4.73 14.50 -20.95
CA ILE A 50 4.66 15.89 -21.43
C ILE A 50 3.39 16.59 -20.97
N LEU A 51 3.55 17.80 -20.44
CA LEU A 51 2.45 18.65 -19.99
C LEU A 51 1.92 19.46 -21.18
N GLU A 52 0.62 19.31 -21.40
CA GLU A 52 -0.22 19.89 -22.45
C GLU A 52 0.48 20.04 -23.82
N PRO A 53 0.64 18.94 -24.57
CA PRO A 53 1.27 18.99 -25.89
C PRO A 53 0.37 19.62 -26.97
N ALA A 54 -0.84 20.11 -26.63
CA ALA A 54 -1.81 20.70 -27.55
C ALA A 54 -2.06 19.80 -28.79
N LEU A 55 -1.90 20.31 -30.02
CA LEU A 55 -1.98 19.52 -31.26
C LEU A 55 -0.94 18.38 -31.40
N SER A 56 -0.06 18.19 -30.43
CA SER A 56 0.81 17.01 -30.28
C SER A 56 1.81 16.79 -31.42
N PHE A 57 2.25 17.85 -32.08
CA PHE A 57 3.32 17.80 -33.10
C PHE A 57 4.60 17.13 -32.59
N CYS A 58 4.89 17.24 -31.29
CA CYS A 58 6.05 16.62 -30.66
C CYS A 58 5.95 15.09 -30.55
N ALA A 59 4.77 14.48 -30.65
CA ALA A 59 4.58 13.06 -30.36
C ALA A 59 5.43 12.15 -31.26
N ALA A 60 5.44 12.41 -32.57
CA ALA A 60 6.22 11.61 -33.53
C ALA A 60 7.73 11.73 -33.31
N PHE A 61 8.22 12.93 -32.97
CA PHE A 61 9.64 13.17 -32.69
C PHE A 61 10.07 12.56 -31.35
N LEU A 62 9.23 12.65 -30.32
CA LEU A 62 9.46 11.96 -29.05
C LEU A 62 9.49 10.44 -29.23
N ARG A 63 8.58 9.86 -30.02
CA ARG A 63 8.59 8.42 -30.34
C ARG A 63 9.86 8.01 -31.07
N LYS A 64 10.36 8.85 -31.98
CA LYS A 64 11.64 8.60 -32.65
C LYS A 64 12.82 8.62 -31.68
N ASN A 65 12.85 9.59 -30.76
CA ASN A 65 13.93 9.71 -29.77
C ASN A 65 13.85 8.64 -28.68
N PHE A 66 12.64 8.14 -28.37
CA PHE A 66 12.39 7.13 -27.37
C PHE A 66 11.47 5.99 -27.90
N PRO A 67 11.96 5.11 -28.80
CA PRO A 67 11.12 4.15 -29.52
C PRO A 67 10.30 3.20 -28.62
N SER A 68 10.92 2.69 -27.56
CA SER A 68 10.33 1.66 -26.68
C SER A 68 9.87 2.19 -25.32
N VAL A 69 9.91 3.50 -25.11
CA VAL A 69 9.52 4.14 -23.84
C VAL A 69 8.07 4.56 -23.92
N GLU A 70 7.32 4.38 -22.83
CA GLU A 70 5.92 4.82 -22.75
C GLU A 70 5.84 6.35 -22.82
N LEU A 71 5.04 6.90 -23.75
CA LEU A 71 4.80 8.32 -23.92
C LEU A 71 3.45 8.71 -23.34
N ILE A 72 3.45 9.69 -22.45
CA ILE A 72 2.30 10.06 -21.62
C ILE A 72 2.01 11.55 -21.79
N ALA A 73 0.77 11.91 -22.12
CA ALA A 73 0.32 13.29 -22.13
C ALA A 73 -0.49 13.64 -20.88
N ILE A 74 -0.20 14.79 -20.27
CA ILE A 74 -1.05 15.41 -19.25
C ILE A 74 -1.78 16.59 -19.89
N ARG A 75 -3.10 16.49 -20.06
CA ARG A 75 -3.96 17.51 -20.69
C ARG A 75 -4.52 18.48 -19.65
N PHE A 76 -4.47 19.76 -19.95
CA PHE A 76 -5.12 20.84 -19.20
C PHE A 76 -6.51 21.16 -19.75
N THR A 77 -6.80 20.78 -20.99
CA THR A 77 -8.12 20.94 -21.65
C THR A 77 -8.46 19.72 -22.52
N ASP A 78 -9.75 19.48 -22.75
CA ASP A 78 -10.27 18.45 -23.65
C ASP A 78 -10.31 18.85 -25.12
N VAL A 79 -10.05 20.12 -25.44
CA VAL A 79 -10.07 20.65 -26.81
C VAL A 79 -9.12 19.90 -27.77
N PHE A 80 -8.06 19.30 -27.25
CA PHE A 80 -7.06 18.56 -28.04
C PHE A 80 -7.23 17.03 -28.02
N CYS A 81 -8.37 16.52 -27.53
CA CYS A 81 -8.64 15.08 -27.37
C CYS A 81 -8.49 14.26 -28.65
N LYS A 82 -8.68 14.87 -29.84
CA LYS A 82 -8.49 14.22 -31.15
C LYS A 82 -7.06 13.68 -31.36
N THR A 83 -6.09 14.17 -30.60
CA THR A 83 -4.69 13.76 -30.69
C THR A 83 -4.26 12.80 -29.58
N ASP A 84 -5.19 12.36 -28.73
CA ASP A 84 -4.88 11.46 -27.62
C ASP A 84 -4.39 10.09 -28.08
N SER A 85 -4.83 9.62 -29.26
CA SER A 85 -4.38 8.35 -29.85
C SER A 85 -2.90 8.33 -30.25
N LEU A 86 -2.20 9.48 -30.19
CA LEU A 86 -0.76 9.57 -30.42
C LEU A 86 0.07 9.22 -29.18
N TRP A 87 -0.57 9.06 -28.03
CA TRP A 87 0.06 8.81 -26.74
C TRP A 87 -0.32 7.42 -26.24
N ASP A 88 0.59 6.74 -25.55
CA ASP A 88 0.31 5.44 -24.96
C ASP A 88 -0.68 5.58 -23.79
N LYS A 89 -0.65 6.75 -23.12
CA LYS A 89 -1.53 7.09 -22.01
C LYS A 89 -1.81 8.58 -21.95
N VAL A 90 -3.05 8.94 -21.60
CA VAL A 90 -3.45 10.34 -21.41
C VAL A 90 -4.09 10.53 -20.04
N PHE A 91 -3.64 11.56 -19.33
CA PHE A 91 -4.25 12.01 -18.08
C PHE A 91 -4.83 13.41 -18.26
N TYR A 92 -6.11 13.57 -17.96
CA TYR A 92 -6.72 14.90 -17.88
C TYR A 92 -6.56 15.45 -16.45
N PHE A 93 -5.86 16.57 -16.33
CA PHE A 93 -5.53 17.19 -15.05
C PHE A 93 -6.79 17.65 -14.29
N PHE A 94 -7.76 18.22 -15.00
CA PHE A 94 -9.00 18.76 -14.42
C PHE A 94 -10.04 17.68 -14.01
N GLN A 95 -9.79 16.39 -14.23
CA GLN A 95 -10.73 15.33 -13.88
C GLN A 95 -10.68 14.90 -12.40
N THR A 96 -9.67 15.33 -11.64
CA THR A 96 -9.50 14.95 -10.25
C THR A 96 -8.87 16.09 -9.47
N GLU A 97 -9.33 16.28 -8.23
CA GLU A 97 -8.71 17.22 -7.28
C GLU A 97 -7.42 16.65 -6.67
N ASN A 98 -7.22 15.32 -6.72
CA ASN A 98 -6.03 14.64 -6.22
C ASN A 98 -5.28 13.96 -7.39
N PHE A 99 -4.58 14.79 -8.17
CA PHE A 99 -3.87 14.32 -9.35
C PHE A 99 -2.60 13.55 -8.99
N ALA A 100 -1.89 13.96 -7.93
CA ALA A 100 -0.71 13.25 -7.44
C ALA A 100 -0.99 11.78 -7.15
N GLN A 101 -2.10 11.47 -6.46
CA GLN A 101 -2.48 10.08 -6.18
C GLN A 101 -2.88 9.33 -7.46
N LYS A 102 -3.63 9.95 -8.37
CA LYS A 102 -4.00 9.35 -9.67
C LYS A 102 -2.76 8.96 -10.47
N LEU A 103 -1.76 9.85 -10.52
CA LEU A 103 -0.49 9.60 -11.21
C LEU A 103 0.29 8.47 -10.52
N TYR A 104 0.43 8.52 -9.20
CA TYR A 104 1.12 7.49 -8.41
C TYR A 104 0.50 6.11 -8.57
N SER A 105 -0.82 5.99 -8.45
CA SER A 105 -1.52 4.72 -8.64
C SER A 105 -1.39 4.16 -10.06
N ALA A 106 -1.26 5.03 -11.06
CA ALA A 106 -1.24 4.62 -12.46
C ALA A 106 0.16 4.29 -13.00
N LEU A 107 1.22 4.84 -12.42
CA LEU A 107 2.60 4.63 -12.86
C LEU A 107 3.44 3.83 -11.85
N GLY A 108 3.10 3.90 -10.57
CA GLY A 108 3.89 3.29 -9.51
C GLY A 108 5.19 4.04 -9.24
N GLU A 109 5.91 3.54 -8.24
CA GLU A 109 7.14 4.14 -7.72
C GLU A 109 8.27 4.19 -8.75
N GLU A 110 8.61 3.04 -9.33
CA GLU A 110 9.78 2.87 -10.21
C GLU A 110 9.66 3.71 -11.49
N LYS A 111 8.47 3.74 -12.10
CA LYS A 111 8.24 4.56 -13.29
C LYS A 111 8.37 6.05 -12.96
N ILE A 112 7.73 6.53 -11.88
CA ILE A 112 7.76 7.95 -11.50
C ILE A 112 9.19 8.43 -11.20
N LEU A 113 9.98 7.64 -10.46
CA LEU A 113 11.36 8.00 -10.12
C LEU A 113 12.32 7.97 -11.31
N SER A 114 11.90 7.37 -12.42
CA SER A 114 12.66 7.26 -13.68
C SER A 114 11.95 7.95 -14.85
N ALA A 115 10.99 8.84 -14.58
CA ALA A 115 10.26 9.56 -15.61
C ALA A 115 11.04 10.77 -16.12
N LEU A 116 11.09 10.95 -17.43
CA LEU A 116 11.48 12.23 -18.03
C LEU A 116 10.23 13.11 -18.16
N ILE A 117 10.18 14.22 -17.44
CA ILE A 117 8.99 15.08 -17.38
C ILE A 117 9.30 16.40 -18.09
N LEU A 118 8.50 16.73 -19.09
CA LEU A 118 8.69 17.84 -20.00
C LEU A 118 7.46 18.76 -19.99
N ASP A 119 7.66 20.03 -20.26
CA ASP A 119 6.59 21.02 -20.38
C ASP A 119 6.59 21.59 -21.80
N TRP A 120 5.44 21.59 -22.48
CA TRP A 120 5.34 22.19 -23.80
C TRP A 120 5.37 23.72 -23.68
N PRO A 121 6.36 24.44 -24.25
CA PRO A 121 6.56 25.86 -23.98
C PRO A 121 5.36 26.74 -24.34
N GLY A 122 4.71 26.47 -25.48
CA GLY A 122 3.52 27.22 -25.91
C GLY A 122 2.39 27.11 -24.89
N SER A 123 2.14 25.91 -24.38
CA SER A 123 1.10 25.66 -23.38
C SER A 123 1.43 26.25 -22.02
N LYS A 124 2.70 26.17 -21.58
CA LYS A 124 3.15 26.81 -20.33
C LYS A 124 2.90 28.32 -20.34
N ASN A 125 3.16 28.97 -21.46
CA ASN A 125 2.96 30.42 -21.63
C ASN A 125 1.49 30.85 -21.65
N ILE A 126 0.61 29.93 -22.08
CA ILE A 126 -0.85 30.15 -22.16
C ILE A 126 -1.53 29.80 -20.84
N PHE A 127 -1.12 28.71 -20.20
CA PHE A 127 -1.67 28.17 -18.97
C PHE A 127 -0.65 28.16 -17.82
N PRO A 128 -0.06 29.30 -17.42
CA PRO A 128 1.00 29.33 -16.42
C PRO A 128 0.52 28.83 -15.05
N GLU A 129 -0.70 29.18 -14.64
CA GLU A 129 -1.27 28.76 -13.36
C GLU A 129 -1.58 27.26 -13.34
N ILE A 130 -2.18 26.72 -14.40
CA ILE A 130 -2.49 25.28 -14.51
C ILE A 130 -1.19 24.47 -14.60
N SER A 131 -0.21 24.93 -15.39
CA SER A 131 1.12 24.28 -15.46
C SER A 131 1.79 24.26 -14.09
N ASN A 132 1.82 25.38 -13.36
CA ASN A 132 2.38 25.44 -12.01
C ASN A 132 1.65 24.48 -11.03
N SER A 133 0.33 24.41 -11.11
CA SER A 133 -0.46 23.47 -10.31
C SER A 133 -0.17 22.02 -10.66
N ALA A 134 -0.07 21.68 -11.95
CA ALA A 134 0.28 20.34 -12.42
C ALA A 134 1.68 19.93 -11.97
N TRP A 135 2.68 20.82 -12.07
CA TRP A 135 4.02 20.59 -11.55
C TRP A 135 4.06 20.36 -10.05
N LYS A 136 3.22 21.06 -9.28
CA LYS A 136 3.09 20.83 -7.83
C LYS A 136 2.57 19.43 -7.53
N GLU A 137 1.53 18.99 -8.23
CA GLU A 137 0.97 17.63 -8.08
C GLU A 137 1.96 16.53 -8.50
N ILE A 138 2.67 16.73 -9.62
CA ILE A 138 3.73 15.84 -10.07
C ILE A 138 4.84 15.76 -9.01
N LYS A 139 5.28 16.90 -8.46
CA LYS A 139 6.28 16.94 -7.40
C LYS A 139 5.82 16.15 -6.17
N THR A 140 4.55 16.28 -5.76
CA THR A 140 3.97 15.50 -4.67
C THR A 140 4.01 14.00 -4.96
N ALA A 141 3.70 13.57 -6.19
CA ALA A 141 3.78 12.16 -6.59
C ALA A 141 5.23 11.64 -6.58
N VAL A 142 6.20 12.42 -7.06
CA VAL A 142 7.64 12.10 -7.02
C VAL A 142 8.15 11.98 -5.59
N LEU A 143 7.80 12.93 -4.71
CA LEU A 143 8.17 12.87 -3.29
C LEU A 143 7.56 11.64 -2.61
N THR A 144 6.30 11.32 -2.92
CA THR A 144 5.64 10.11 -2.43
C THR A 144 6.39 8.85 -2.88
N ALA A 145 6.73 8.75 -4.16
CA ALA A 145 7.52 7.62 -4.68
C ALA A 145 8.89 7.50 -4.01
N ARG A 146 9.58 8.63 -3.82
CA ARG A 146 10.87 8.66 -3.12
C ARG A 146 10.76 8.17 -1.68
N ASP A 147 9.72 8.60 -0.95
CA ASP A 147 9.54 8.22 0.45
C ASP A 147 9.18 6.72 0.60
N VAL A 148 8.42 6.17 -0.37
CA VAL A 148 8.16 4.73 -0.47
C VAL A 148 9.45 3.97 -0.79
N LEU A 149 10.29 4.45 -1.72
CA LEU A 149 11.59 3.85 -2.04
C LEU A 149 12.49 3.77 -0.81
N TYR A 150 12.64 4.86 -0.06
CA TYR A 150 13.45 4.84 1.16
C TYR A 150 12.93 3.85 2.20
N THR A 151 11.60 3.71 2.29
CA THR A 151 10.98 2.73 3.18
C THR A 151 11.30 1.31 2.71
N ARG A 152 11.12 1.01 1.43
CA ARG A 152 11.44 -0.31 0.86
C ARG A 152 12.92 -0.63 1.01
N GLU A 153 13.83 0.27 0.67
CA GLU A 153 15.27 0.05 0.81
C GLU A 153 15.66 -0.30 2.25
N LYS A 154 15.05 0.39 3.23
CA LYS A 154 15.32 0.13 4.65
C LYS A 154 14.74 -1.19 5.15
N PHE A 155 13.57 -1.60 4.66
CA PHE A 155 12.81 -2.71 5.23
C PHE A 155 12.75 -3.98 4.37
N ALA A 156 13.07 -3.94 3.08
CA ALA A 156 13.00 -5.09 2.16
C ALA A 156 13.79 -6.29 2.67
N LYS A 157 15.05 -6.07 3.08
CA LYS A 157 15.87 -7.13 3.70
C LYS A 157 15.19 -7.73 4.94
N ARG A 158 14.55 -6.90 5.77
CA ARG A 158 13.84 -7.37 6.97
C ARG A 158 12.59 -8.17 6.61
N TRP A 159 11.79 -7.70 5.66
CA TRP A 159 10.60 -8.39 5.17
C TRP A 159 10.95 -9.75 4.56
N PHE A 160 12.04 -9.81 3.78
CA PHE A 160 12.58 -11.06 3.28
C PHE A 160 13.00 -12.02 4.41
N LEU A 161 13.75 -11.53 5.41
CA LEU A 161 14.14 -12.36 6.55
C LEU A 161 12.93 -12.83 7.39
N ASN A 162 11.89 -12.01 7.51
CA ASN A 162 10.63 -12.43 8.14
C ASN A 162 9.97 -13.56 7.34
N SER A 163 10.01 -13.50 6.00
CA SER A 163 9.46 -14.53 5.11
C SER A 163 10.22 -15.85 5.24
N LEU A 164 11.55 -15.80 5.40
CA LEU A 164 12.35 -16.98 5.74
C LEU A 164 11.92 -17.57 7.08
N ALA A 165 11.78 -16.73 8.12
CA ALA A 165 11.36 -17.18 9.45
C ALA A 165 9.95 -17.76 9.43
N PHE A 166 9.02 -17.16 8.67
CA PHE A 166 7.67 -17.66 8.45
C PHE A 166 7.71 -19.09 7.89
N CYS A 167 8.48 -19.32 6.83
CA CYS A 167 8.59 -20.64 6.19
C CYS A 167 9.35 -21.66 7.05
N LYS A 168 10.40 -21.22 7.76
CA LYS A 168 11.20 -22.11 8.63
C LYS A 168 10.41 -22.60 9.85
N PHE A 169 9.65 -21.71 10.47
CA PHE A 169 9.00 -21.97 11.75
C PHE A 169 7.50 -22.26 11.65
N GLY A 170 6.84 -21.91 10.54
CA GLY A 170 5.44 -22.22 10.30
C GLY A 170 5.20 -23.73 10.21
N GLN A 171 4.30 -24.25 11.05
CA GLN A 171 3.97 -25.68 11.08
C GLN A 171 2.52 -25.96 10.69
N ASP A 172 1.60 -25.22 11.29
CA ASP A 172 0.17 -25.48 11.21
C ASP A 172 -0.53 -24.45 10.32
N PHE A 173 -0.45 -24.66 9.00
CA PHE A 173 -1.13 -23.82 8.01
C PHE A 173 -2.59 -24.20 7.84
N TYR A 174 -3.43 -23.18 7.75
CA TYR A 174 -4.87 -23.26 7.57
C TYR A 174 -5.27 -22.41 6.38
N SER A 175 -6.40 -22.77 5.81
CA SER A 175 -7.14 -21.96 4.85
C SER A 175 -8.51 -21.63 5.43
N LEU A 176 -9.24 -20.75 4.75
CA LEU A 176 -10.45 -20.14 5.26
C LEU A 176 -11.52 -20.10 4.18
N CYS A 177 -12.68 -20.68 4.49
CA CYS A 177 -13.89 -20.58 3.68
C CYS A 177 -14.55 -19.20 3.82
N ARG A 178 -15.48 -18.90 2.91
CA ARG A 178 -16.29 -17.68 2.97
C ARG A 178 -17.08 -17.62 4.28
N ILE A 179 -17.02 -16.47 4.95
CA ILE A 179 -17.77 -16.18 6.18
C ILE A 179 -19.21 -15.79 5.84
N LYS A 180 -20.18 -16.51 6.42
CA LYS A 180 -21.63 -16.27 6.24
C LYS A 180 -22.26 -15.37 7.32
N LYS A 181 -21.43 -14.77 8.19
CA LYS A 181 -21.83 -13.81 9.23
C LYS A 181 -21.35 -12.40 8.88
N ASP A 182 -21.91 -11.41 9.58
CA ASP A 182 -21.28 -10.10 9.66
C ASP A 182 -19.89 -10.24 10.28
N ILE A 183 -18.95 -9.39 9.88
CA ILE A 183 -17.60 -9.38 10.43
C ILE A 183 -17.42 -8.11 11.26
N LEU A 184 -17.00 -8.27 12.51
CA LEU A 184 -16.52 -7.15 13.33
C LEU A 184 -15.00 -7.15 13.32
N VAL A 185 -14.40 -6.03 12.91
CA VAL A 185 -12.96 -5.80 12.96
C VAL A 185 -12.64 -4.84 14.11
N THR A 186 -11.70 -5.21 14.98
CA THR A 186 -11.21 -4.32 16.02
C THR A 186 -9.85 -3.77 15.66
N ALA A 187 -9.75 -2.44 15.58
CA ALA A 187 -8.52 -1.69 15.49
C ALA A 187 -8.16 -1.08 16.86
N SER A 188 -6.98 -0.49 17.00
CA SER A 188 -6.44 -0.04 18.29
C SER A 188 -6.80 1.40 18.68
N GLY A 189 -7.65 2.09 17.94
CA GLY A 189 -8.06 3.46 18.25
C GLY A 189 -8.80 3.56 19.58
N PRO A 190 -8.70 4.70 20.30
CA PRO A 190 -9.37 4.96 21.57
C PRO A 190 -10.86 4.61 21.62
N SER A 191 -11.62 4.78 20.52
CA SER A 191 -13.05 4.43 20.48
C SER A 191 -13.34 2.96 20.77
N LEU A 192 -12.37 2.05 20.59
CA LEU A 192 -12.55 0.62 20.92
C LEU A 192 -12.97 0.44 22.38
N SER A 193 -12.42 1.25 23.30
CA SER A 193 -12.73 1.13 24.73
C SER A 193 -14.21 1.29 25.05
N SER A 194 -14.92 2.14 24.29
CA SER A 194 -16.38 2.31 24.45
C SER A 194 -17.14 1.04 24.09
N SER A 195 -16.66 0.30 23.09
CA SER A 195 -17.41 -0.82 22.48
C SER A 195 -17.21 -2.16 23.18
N LEU A 196 -16.23 -2.31 24.08
CA LEU A 196 -15.85 -3.61 24.66
C LEU A 196 -17.01 -4.35 25.33
N LYS A 197 -17.91 -3.64 26.03
CA LYS A 197 -19.09 -4.24 26.67
C LYS A 197 -20.04 -4.84 25.64
N ASN A 198 -20.32 -4.11 24.56
CA ASN A 198 -21.22 -4.55 23.49
C ASN A 198 -20.59 -5.66 22.65
N ILE A 199 -19.29 -5.59 22.36
CA ILE A 199 -18.55 -6.68 21.69
C ILE A 199 -18.72 -7.99 22.47
N LYS A 200 -18.59 -7.93 23.80
CA LYS A 200 -18.76 -9.10 24.66
C LYS A 200 -20.23 -9.58 24.68
N LYS A 201 -21.18 -8.65 24.73
CA LYS A 201 -22.63 -8.94 24.75
C LYS A 201 -23.11 -9.64 23.47
N TYR A 202 -22.61 -9.21 22.31
CA TYR A 202 -23.06 -9.69 21.00
C TYR A 202 -22.06 -10.64 20.31
N ARG A 203 -21.11 -11.22 21.07
CA ARG A 203 -19.95 -11.95 20.52
C ARG A 203 -20.31 -13.06 19.52
N GLU A 204 -21.43 -13.73 19.71
CA GLU A 204 -21.87 -14.87 18.88
C GLU A 204 -22.50 -14.43 17.53
N ASN A 205 -22.90 -13.16 17.42
CA ASN A 205 -23.64 -12.62 16.28
C ASN A 205 -22.74 -12.30 15.08
N PHE A 206 -21.43 -12.19 15.28
CA PHE A 206 -20.47 -11.82 14.24
C PHE A 206 -19.20 -12.67 14.33
N PHE A 207 -18.45 -12.67 13.23
CA PHE A 207 -17.08 -13.19 13.20
C PHE A 207 -16.11 -12.06 13.59
N LEU A 208 -15.26 -12.29 14.58
CA LEU A 208 -14.39 -11.27 15.18
C LEU A 208 -12.97 -11.35 14.64
N ILE A 209 -12.56 -10.30 13.90
CA ILE A 209 -11.19 -10.09 13.45
C ILE A 209 -10.52 -9.04 14.32
N ALA A 210 -9.42 -9.39 14.97
CA ALA A 210 -8.59 -8.44 15.69
C ALA A 210 -7.38 -8.03 14.83
N VAL A 211 -7.20 -6.74 14.58
CA VAL A 211 -5.90 -6.23 14.17
C VAL A 211 -4.93 -6.45 15.33
N SER A 212 -3.70 -6.90 15.07
CA SER A 212 -2.72 -7.27 16.10
C SER A 212 -2.58 -6.24 17.22
N SER A 213 -2.59 -4.94 16.89
CA SER A 213 -2.50 -3.85 17.87
C SER A 213 -3.68 -3.71 18.84
N SER A 214 -4.83 -4.31 18.53
CA SER A 214 -6.03 -4.35 19.38
C SER A 214 -6.09 -5.59 20.28
N LEU A 215 -5.29 -6.62 19.98
CA LEU A 215 -5.36 -7.93 20.64
C LEU A 215 -5.18 -7.84 22.16
N SER A 216 -4.23 -7.04 22.62
CA SER A 216 -3.98 -6.87 24.07
C SER A 216 -5.17 -6.25 24.81
N VAL A 217 -5.93 -5.38 24.14
CA VAL A 217 -7.15 -4.78 24.70
C VAL A 217 -8.25 -5.84 24.83
N LEU A 218 -8.43 -6.66 23.80
CA LEU A 218 -9.43 -7.73 23.82
C LEU A 218 -9.12 -8.79 24.88
N LEU A 219 -7.88 -9.27 24.93
CA LEU A 219 -7.42 -10.27 25.90
C LEU A 219 -7.63 -9.79 27.34
N TYR A 220 -7.27 -8.53 27.62
CA TYR A 220 -7.47 -7.94 28.95
C TYR A 220 -8.95 -7.94 29.37
N ASN A 221 -9.86 -7.76 28.41
CA ASN A 221 -11.32 -7.77 28.64
C ASN A 221 -11.96 -9.16 28.50
N LYS A 222 -11.14 -10.22 28.36
CA LYS A 222 -11.58 -11.61 28.17
C LYS A 222 -12.47 -11.76 26.93
N ILE A 223 -12.11 -11.08 25.85
CA ILE A 223 -12.72 -11.20 24.52
C ILE A 223 -11.71 -11.91 23.63
N PHE A 224 -12.10 -13.04 23.04
CA PHE A 224 -11.22 -13.85 22.21
C PHE A 224 -11.67 -13.74 20.74
N PRO A 225 -10.81 -13.26 19.83
CA PRO A 225 -11.13 -13.15 18.41
C PRO A 225 -11.11 -14.51 17.73
N ASP A 226 -11.86 -14.62 16.63
CA ASP A 226 -11.82 -15.80 15.76
C ASP A 226 -10.53 -15.77 14.91
N LEU A 227 -10.11 -14.57 14.51
CA LEU A 227 -8.93 -14.34 13.70
C LEU A 227 -8.14 -13.11 14.16
N VAL A 228 -6.82 -13.22 14.20
CA VAL A 228 -5.91 -12.08 14.40
C VAL A 228 -5.20 -11.81 13.09
N ILE A 229 -5.23 -10.56 12.60
CA ILE A 229 -4.52 -10.16 11.38
C ILE A 229 -3.31 -9.28 11.72
N SER A 230 -2.16 -9.61 11.14
CA SER A 230 -0.95 -8.81 11.21
C SER A 230 -0.19 -8.85 9.90
N THR A 231 0.17 -7.68 9.38
CA THR A 231 0.86 -7.56 8.08
C THR A 231 2.14 -6.72 8.14
N ASP A 232 2.41 -6.08 9.27
CA ASP A 232 3.56 -5.20 9.44
C ASP A 232 4.82 -6.00 9.83
N GLY A 233 5.87 -5.86 9.01
CA GLY A 233 7.17 -6.49 9.20
C GLY A 233 8.12 -5.79 10.19
N GLY A 234 7.69 -4.66 10.76
CA GLY A 234 8.46 -3.82 11.67
C GLY A 234 8.70 -4.42 13.06
N PHE A 235 9.70 -3.88 13.77
CA PHE A 235 10.05 -4.34 15.12
C PHE A 235 8.94 -4.12 16.13
N TRP A 236 8.30 -2.96 16.07
CA TRP A 236 7.24 -2.58 17.00
C TRP A 236 5.95 -3.36 16.74
N ALA A 237 5.68 -3.76 15.49
CA ALA A 237 4.54 -4.63 15.17
C ALA A 237 4.63 -5.99 15.89
N LYS A 238 5.83 -6.59 15.93
CA LYS A 238 6.08 -7.84 16.67
C LYS A 238 5.65 -7.75 18.14
N LYS A 239 5.83 -6.59 18.79
CA LYS A 239 5.49 -6.38 20.21
C LYS A 239 4.01 -6.58 20.52
N HIS A 240 3.13 -6.42 19.54
CA HIS A 240 1.71 -6.71 19.70
C HIS A 240 1.39 -8.21 19.77
N LEU A 241 2.31 -9.04 19.31
CA LEU A 241 2.19 -10.49 19.24
C LEU A 241 3.10 -11.21 20.26
N GLU A 242 3.89 -10.48 21.05
CA GLU A 242 4.65 -11.05 22.16
C GLU A 242 3.72 -11.38 23.34
N LEU A 243 3.07 -12.53 23.23
CA LEU A 243 2.10 -13.03 24.20
C LEU A 243 2.77 -13.98 25.20
N ASN A 244 2.32 -13.97 26.46
CA ASN A 244 2.74 -14.97 27.43
C ASN A 244 2.08 -16.34 27.15
N GLY A 245 2.59 -17.39 27.80
CA GLY A 245 2.08 -18.75 27.59
C GLY A 245 0.61 -18.94 27.96
N GLU A 246 0.06 -18.18 28.91
CA GLU A 246 -1.36 -18.25 29.26
C GLU A 246 -2.25 -17.65 28.17
N ASP A 247 -1.85 -16.51 27.61
CA ASP A 247 -2.58 -15.84 26.54
C ASP A 247 -2.53 -16.66 25.25
N LEU A 248 -1.40 -17.31 24.94
CA LEU A 248 -1.30 -18.28 23.84
C LEU A 248 -2.25 -19.48 24.04
N LYS A 249 -2.38 -19.99 25.28
CA LYS A 249 -3.33 -21.07 25.60
C LYS A 249 -4.78 -20.63 25.41
N LYS A 250 -5.12 -19.39 25.81
CA LYS A 250 -6.47 -18.83 25.62
C LYS A 250 -6.81 -18.64 24.14
N LEU A 251 -5.81 -18.37 23.30
CA LEU A 251 -5.95 -18.18 21.86
C LEU A 251 -5.80 -19.45 21.03
N LYS A 252 -5.77 -20.65 21.63
CA LYS A 252 -5.59 -21.92 20.90
C LYS A 252 -6.56 -22.15 19.73
N ASN A 253 -7.74 -21.54 19.79
CA ASN A 253 -8.79 -21.64 18.77
C ASN A 253 -8.78 -20.47 17.77
N THR A 254 -8.00 -19.43 18.04
CA THR A 254 -7.83 -18.26 17.20
C THR A 254 -6.86 -18.57 16.06
N VAL A 255 -7.19 -18.13 14.85
CA VAL A 255 -6.30 -18.24 13.68
C VAL A 255 -5.53 -16.95 13.49
N PHE A 256 -4.22 -17.03 13.27
CA PHE A 256 -3.37 -15.89 12.97
C PHE A 256 -3.18 -15.75 11.47
N ALA A 257 -3.86 -14.77 10.87
CA ALA A 257 -3.70 -14.38 9.48
C ALA A 257 -2.48 -13.45 9.34
N LEU A 258 -1.42 -13.96 8.73
CA LEU A 258 -0.12 -13.31 8.69
C LEU A 258 0.37 -13.23 7.25
N THR A 259 0.85 -12.06 6.83
CA THR A 259 1.67 -12.02 5.63
C THR A 259 3.02 -12.67 5.90
N ASP A 260 3.64 -13.27 4.89
CA ASP A 260 5.02 -13.78 4.95
C ASP A 260 6.01 -12.72 5.48
N GLU A 261 5.82 -11.47 5.08
CA GLU A 261 6.65 -10.34 5.50
C GLU A 261 6.38 -9.87 6.94
N ALA A 262 5.32 -10.34 7.60
CA ALA A 262 4.94 -9.87 8.93
C ALA A 262 5.95 -10.31 10.00
N ASN A 263 6.26 -9.44 10.96
CA ASN A 263 7.16 -9.81 12.03
C ASN A 263 6.41 -10.54 13.14
N CYS A 264 6.58 -11.87 13.19
CA CYS A 264 5.88 -12.72 14.13
C CYS A 264 6.86 -13.42 15.08
N PRO A 265 6.56 -13.51 16.39
CA PRO A 265 7.28 -14.40 17.29
C PRO A 265 7.22 -15.86 16.84
N LYS A 266 8.34 -16.58 17.00
CA LYS A 266 8.49 -18.01 16.67
C LYS A 266 7.42 -18.86 17.36
N ASP A 267 7.10 -18.57 18.62
CA ASP A 267 6.12 -19.33 19.39
C ASP A 267 4.71 -19.31 18.78
N ILE A 268 4.33 -18.22 18.09
CA ILE A 268 3.06 -18.17 17.36
C ILE A 268 3.15 -19.02 16.09
N LEU A 269 4.22 -18.86 15.31
CA LEU A 269 4.40 -19.62 14.05
C LEU A 269 4.43 -21.14 14.28
N GLN A 270 4.99 -21.58 15.41
CA GLN A 270 5.13 -23.00 15.74
C GLN A 270 3.90 -23.59 16.44
N ASN A 271 3.23 -22.82 17.31
CA ASN A 271 2.25 -23.38 18.25
C ASN A 271 0.82 -22.88 18.02
N GLN A 272 0.58 -22.02 17.03
CA GLN A 272 -0.75 -21.49 16.72
C GLN A 272 -1.15 -21.82 15.28
N LYS A 273 -2.46 -21.72 15.01
CA LYS A 273 -3.02 -21.92 13.68
C LYS A 273 -2.69 -20.70 12.81
N ILE A 274 -1.99 -20.91 11.70
CA ILE A 274 -1.54 -19.83 10.81
C ILE A 274 -2.37 -19.85 9.53
N LEU A 275 -2.93 -18.71 9.14
CA LEU A 275 -3.52 -18.49 7.81
C LEU A 275 -2.54 -17.64 7.00
N PRO A 276 -1.79 -18.23 6.04
CA PRO A 276 -0.85 -17.48 5.23
C PRO A 276 -1.57 -16.45 4.36
N LEU A 277 -1.04 -15.24 4.35
CA LEU A 277 -1.43 -14.18 3.43
C LEU A 277 -0.24 -13.83 2.53
N ALA A 278 -0.49 -13.51 1.28
CA ALA A 278 0.55 -13.01 0.39
C ALA A 278 0.06 -11.79 -0.38
N TYR A 279 0.99 -10.90 -0.69
CA TYR A 279 0.72 -9.80 -1.61
C TYR A 279 0.86 -10.30 -3.04
N GLN A 280 0.09 -9.71 -3.95
CA GLN A 280 0.18 -10.05 -5.37
C GLN A 280 1.57 -9.71 -5.91
N SER A 281 2.12 -10.62 -6.69
CA SER A 281 3.44 -10.56 -7.32
C SER A 281 4.61 -10.38 -6.34
N SER A 282 4.47 -10.85 -5.10
CA SER A 282 5.56 -10.83 -4.11
C SER A 282 6.36 -12.12 -4.07
N ILE A 283 7.53 -12.07 -3.44
CA ILE A 283 8.34 -13.25 -3.11
C ILE A 283 7.50 -14.28 -2.33
N GLY A 284 6.69 -13.83 -1.37
CA GLY A 284 5.77 -14.67 -0.61
C GLY A 284 4.79 -15.47 -1.46
N GLU A 285 4.13 -14.81 -2.43
CA GLU A 285 3.22 -15.49 -3.36
C GLU A 285 3.94 -16.58 -4.14
N LYS A 286 5.15 -16.29 -4.65
CA LYS A 286 5.97 -17.26 -5.39
C LYS A 286 6.35 -18.46 -4.53
N ILE A 287 6.86 -18.20 -3.32
CA ILE A 287 7.27 -19.25 -2.38
C ILE A 287 6.08 -20.13 -2.00
N PHE A 288 4.94 -19.55 -1.64
CA PHE A 288 3.77 -20.32 -1.26
C PHE A 288 3.21 -21.14 -2.42
N THR A 289 3.14 -20.55 -3.61
CA THR A 289 2.67 -21.23 -4.84
C THR A 289 3.57 -22.42 -5.16
N ASP A 290 4.89 -22.22 -5.22
CA ASP A 290 5.82 -23.30 -5.51
C ASP A 290 5.70 -24.39 -4.43
N SER A 291 5.54 -24.01 -3.16
CA SER A 291 5.50 -24.93 -2.02
C SER A 291 4.13 -25.57 -1.81
N LYS A 292 3.16 -25.27 -2.67
CA LYS A 292 1.75 -25.72 -2.58
C LYS A 292 1.12 -25.40 -1.22
N ILE A 293 1.53 -24.29 -0.62
CA ILE A 293 0.92 -23.74 0.59
C ILE A 293 -0.27 -22.90 0.13
N GLU A 294 -1.46 -23.21 0.62
CA GLU A 294 -2.61 -22.34 0.38
C GLU A 294 -2.43 -21.02 1.14
N PHE A 295 -2.76 -19.92 0.47
CA PHE A 295 -2.72 -18.59 1.04
C PHE A 295 -3.91 -17.78 0.53
N LEU A 296 -4.25 -16.72 1.26
CA LEU A 296 -5.22 -15.74 0.80
C LEU A 296 -4.54 -14.43 0.38
N PRO A 297 -5.05 -13.74 -0.65
CA PRO A 297 -4.45 -12.50 -1.10
C PRO A 297 -4.68 -11.37 -0.08
N ALA A 298 -3.61 -10.67 0.27
CA ALA A 298 -3.62 -9.44 1.03
C ALA A 298 -3.47 -8.22 0.12
N LEU A 299 -4.00 -7.08 0.57
CA LEU A 299 -3.81 -5.79 -0.09
C LEU A 299 -2.77 -4.97 0.68
N ARG A 300 -1.68 -4.55 0.02
CA ARG A 300 -0.69 -3.65 0.64
C ARG A 300 -1.36 -2.33 1.01
N ASN A 301 -1.19 -1.92 2.24
CA ASN A 301 -1.73 -0.67 2.77
C ASN A 301 -0.76 -0.08 3.79
N GLY A 302 -0.78 1.24 3.95
CA GLY A 302 0.04 1.93 4.95
C GLY A 302 -0.34 1.58 6.40
N THR A 303 -1.50 0.94 6.63
CA THR A 303 -1.94 0.44 7.95
C THR A 303 -2.54 -0.96 7.84
N VAL A 304 -2.28 -1.80 8.85
CA VAL A 304 -2.88 -3.14 8.98
C VAL A 304 -4.41 -3.07 8.95
N SER A 305 -5.01 -1.96 9.44
CA SER A 305 -6.48 -1.79 9.41
C SER A 305 -7.04 -1.69 7.99
N GLY A 306 -6.30 -1.08 7.06
CA GLY A 306 -6.72 -1.00 5.65
C GLY A 306 -6.67 -2.36 4.97
N THR A 307 -5.60 -3.13 5.22
CA THR A 307 -5.50 -4.53 4.77
C THR A 307 -6.61 -5.39 5.38
N ALA A 308 -6.89 -5.24 6.68
CA ALA A 308 -7.96 -5.95 7.38
C ALA A 308 -9.36 -5.62 6.82
N ALA A 309 -9.60 -4.36 6.45
CA ALA A 309 -10.87 -3.95 5.85
C ALA A 309 -11.10 -4.62 4.48
N ALA A 310 -10.10 -4.56 3.59
CA ALA A 310 -10.15 -5.22 2.29
C ALA A 310 -10.29 -6.75 2.43
N PHE A 311 -9.56 -7.33 3.37
CA PHE A 311 -9.62 -8.76 3.68
C PHE A 311 -11.02 -9.17 4.19
N ALA A 312 -11.56 -8.48 5.20
CA ALA A 312 -12.88 -8.75 5.74
C ALA A 312 -13.99 -8.66 4.68
N LEU A 313 -13.99 -7.61 3.85
CA LEU A 313 -14.96 -7.44 2.77
C LEU A 313 -14.90 -8.56 1.72
N ARG A 314 -13.72 -9.15 1.50
CA ARG A 314 -13.55 -10.32 0.62
C ARG A 314 -14.12 -11.59 1.24
N LEU A 315 -14.00 -11.74 2.55
CA LEU A 315 -14.42 -12.94 3.27
C LEU A 315 -15.94 -13.08 3.42
N THR A 316 -16.70 -11.99 3.47
CA THR A 316 -18.17 -12.04 3.64
C THR A 316 -18.91 -11.34 2.51
N GLN A 317 -20.21 -11.60 2.35
CA GLN A 317 -21.14 -10.74 1.58
C GLN A 317 -22.01 -9.85 2.46
N LYS A 318 -21.97 -10.07 3.78
CA LYS A 318 -22.70 -9.26 4.74
C LYS A 318 -21.91 -8.00 5.11
N ASN A 319 -22.30 -7.32 6.19
CA ASN A 319 -21.67 -6.08 6.61
C ASN A 319 -20.35 -6.34 7.32
N VAL A 320 -19.47 -5.34 7.25
CA VAL A 320 -18.21 -5.28 7.98
C VAL A 320 -18.27 -4.07 8.90
N TYR A 321 -18.17 -4.33 10.20
CA TYR A 321 -18.21 -3.31 11.24
C TYR A 321 -16.79 -3.10 11.79
N PHE A 322 -16.40 -1.85 12.05
CA PHE A 322 -15.11 -1.51 12.64
C PHE A 322 -15.27 -0.82 13.99
N CYS A 323 -14.65 -1.35 15.04
CA CYS A 323 -14.48 -0.67 16.32
C CYS A 323 -13.03 -0.23 16.49
N GLY A 324 -12.77 0.98 17.01
CA GLY A 324 -11.40 1.49 17.17
C GLY A 324 -10.74 1.98 15.87
N LEU A 325 -11.51 2.22 14.80
CA LEU A 325 -11.01 2.80 13.54
C LEU A 325 -11.12 4.32 13.55
N ASP A 326 -10.43 4.94 14.49
CA ASP A 326 -10.54 6.37 14.74
C ASP A 326 -9.81 7.15 13.65
N LEU A 327 -8.61 6.67 13.31
CA LEU A 327 -7.66 7.31 12.38
C LEU A 327 -7.52 8.80 12.65
N ALA A 328 -7.49 9.20 13.93
CA ALA A 328 -7.42 10.57 14.37
C ALA A 328 -6.47 10.70 15.56
N GLU A 329 -5.88 11.87 15.69
CA GLU A 329 -5.13 12.25 16.87
C GLU A 329 -6.03 12.33 18.09
N ASN A 330 -5.53 11.92 19.26
CA ASN A 330 -6.21 12.12 20.54
C ASN A 330 -5.39 13.04 21.46
N SER A 331 -6.03 13.83 22.31
CA SER A 331 -5.36 14.65 23.33
C SER A 331 -4.73 13.79 24.43
N GLY A 332 -5.26 12.59 24.66
CA GLY A 332 -4.72 11.59 25.58
C GLY A 332 -3.94 10.49 24.86
N PHE A 333 -4.24 9.24 25.24
CA PHE A 333 -3.64 8.07 24.62
C PHE A 333 -4.07 7.95 23.15
N GLN A 334 -3.11 7.66 22.27
CA GLN A 334 -3.38 7.42 20.85
C GLN A 334 -4.03 6.07 20.58
N HIS A 335 -4.09 5.18 21.59
CA HIS A 335 -4.66 3.84 21.48
C HIS A 335 -5.53 3.48 22.68
N ALA A 336 -6.50 2.59 22.47
CA ALA A 336 -7.25 1.94 23.53
C ALA A 336 -6.33 1.14 24.46
N ARG A 337 -6.68 1.08 25.75
CA ARG A 337 -5.84 0.48 26.78
C ARG A 337 -6.34 -0.90 27.21
N PRO A 338 -5.43 -1.85 27.55
CA PRO A 338 -3.98 -1.74 27.45
C PRO A 338 -3.45 -1.95 26.02
N ASN A 339 -2.56 -1.06 25.56
CA ASN A 339 -1.82 -1.23 24.31
C ASN A 339 -0.35 -1.62 24.60
N MET A 340 0.21 -2.54 23.83
CA MET A 340 1.57 -3.06 24.06
C MET A 340 2.67 -2.02 23.81
N LEU A 341 2.51 -1.14 22.82
CA LEU A 341 3.51 -0.08 22.59
C LEU A 341 3.49 0.92 23.74
N GLU A 342 2.30 1.31 24.19
CA GLU A 342 2.15 2.19 25.35
C GLU A 342 2.79 1.58 26.60
N LYS A 343 2.53 0.29 26.87
CA LYS A 343 3.14 -0.45 27.99
C LYS A 343 4.66 -0.54 27.90
N ASN A 344 5.22 -0.67 26.70
CA ASN A 344 6.67 -0.74 26.52
C ASN A 344 7.31 0.64 26.65
N SER A 345 6.65 1.67 26.10
CA SER A 345 7.15 3.03 26.12
C SER A 345 7.09 3.65 27.51
N GLN A 346 6.09 3.31 28.34
CA GLN A 346 5.98 3.83 29.72
C GLN A 346 7.20 3.49 30.59
N ASN A 347 7.96 2.44 30.26
CA ASN A 347 9.18 2.06 30.99
C ASN A 347 10.31 3.08 30.83
N LYS A 348 10.19 4.00 29.87
CA LYS A 348 11.13 5.11 29.66
C LYS A 348 10.64 6.42 30.26
N ASP A 349 9.48 6.41 30.94
CA ASP A 349 8.94 7.62 31.55
C ASP A 349 9.70 7.90 32.85
N PHE A 350 10.26 9.10 32.98
CA PHE A 350 10.91 9.59 34.20
C PHE A 350 10.68 11.11 34.36
N ARG A 351 11.21 11.71 35.42
CA ARG A 351 10.90 13.10 35.79
C ARG A 351 11.08 14.13 34.66
N LEU A 352 12.05 13.96 33.74
CA LEU A 352 12.30 14.90 32.63
C LEU A 352 11.69 14.45 31.29
N GLU A 353 11.35 13.16 31.19
CA GLU A 353 10.63 12.58 30.05
C GLU A 353 9.33 11.98 30.57
N THR A 354 8.36 12.85 30.87
CA THR A 354 7.11 12.41 31.49
C THR A 354 6.21 11.72 30.47
N LYS A 355 5.25 10.95 30.99
CA LYS A 355 4.17 10.36 30.21
C LYS A 355 3.46 11.39 29.34
N GLU A 356 3.16 12.57 29.88
CA GLU A 356 2.47 13.66 29.17
C GLU A 356 3.30 14.13 27.97
N LYS A 357 4.61 14.36 28.16
CA LYS A 357 5.53 14.74 27.08
C LYS A 357 5.55 13.68 25.97
N ARG A 358 5.58 12.40 26.34
CA ARG A 358 5.51 11.29 25.40
C ARG A 358 4.18 11.24 24.64
N GLN A 359 3.05 11.41 25.32
CA GLN A 359 1.73 11.43 24.67
C GLN A 359 1.59 12.60 23.68
N VAL A 360 2.04 13.79 24.09
CA VAL A 360 2.04 14.98 23.23
C VAL A 360 2.92 14.76 22.00
N SER A 361 4.13 14.20 22.16
CA SER A 361 5.00 13.84 21.04
C SER A 361 4.35 12.82 20.10
N SER A 362 3.74 11.76 20.65
CA SER A 362 3.04 10.75 19.85
C SER A 362 1.89 11.34 19.04
N ARG A 363 1.14 12.29 19.61
CA ARG A 363 0.07 12.99 18.92
C ARG A 363 0.59 13.70 17.67
N PHE A 364 1.57 14.59 17.82
CA PHE A 364 2.10 15.39 16.71
C PHE A 364 2.78 14.54 15.62
N ASN A 365 3.49 13.48 16.02
CA ASN A 365 4.18 12.60 15.07
C ASN A 365 3.22 11.73 14.24
N SER A 366 1.99 11.53 14.71
CA SER A 366 1.00 10.69 14.01
C SER A 366 0.23 11.40 12.91
N LYS A 367 0.23 12.75 12.88
CA LYS A 367 -0.63 13.55 12.00
C LYS A 367 -0.51 13.20 10.52
N GLY A 368 0.72 13.11 10.03
CA GLY A 368 1.01 12.87 8.61
C GLY A 368 0.57 11.48 8.14
N SER A 369 0.93 10.43 8.88
CA SER A 369 0.58 9.05 8.54
C SER A 369 -0.92 8.80 8.65
N LEU A 370 -1.59 9.36 9.66
CA LEU A 370 -3.04 9.24 9.82
C LEU A 370 -3.81 9.87 8.65
N GLU A 371 -3.36 11.00 8.09
CA GLU A 371 -4.01 11.58 6.90
C GLU A 371 -3.91 10.66 5.68
N ILE A 372 -2.75 10.03 5.46
CA ILE A 372 -2.58 9.05 4.38
C ILE A 372 -3.57 7.90 4.56
N TYR A 373 -3.72 7.38 5.78
CA TYR A 373 -4.65 6.29 6.07
C TYR A 373 -6.10 6.73 5.87
N ARG A 374 -6.50 7.91 6.37
CA ARG A 374 -7.83 8.48 6.15
C ARG A 374 -8.14 8.65 4.66
N SER A 375 -7.19 9.20 3.90
CA SER A 375 -7.31 9.38 2.46
C SER A 375 -7.55 8.05 1.74
N TRP A 376 -6.83 7.00 2.13
CA TRP A 376 -7.09 5.66 1.58
C TRP A 376 -8.52 5.20 1.84
N PHE A 377 -9.03 5.28 3.09
CA PHE A 377 -10.41 4.90 3.39
C PHE A 377 -11.45 5.77 2.65
N LYS A 378 -11.19 7.08 2.52
CA LYS A 378 -12.04 8.02 1.77
C LYS A 378 -12.14 7.63 0.29
N ASN A 379 -11.06 7.13 -0.31
CA ASN A 379 -10.96 6.89 -1.75
C ASN A 379 -11.37 5.47 -2.19
N GLN A 380 -12.02 4.68 -1.33
CA GLN A 380 -12.49 3.34 -1.71
C GLN A 380 -13.73 3.37 -2.62
N GLY A 381 -14.02 2.27 -3.33
CA GLY A 381 -15.16 2.16 -4.24
C GLY A 381 -16.52 1.98 -3.56
N LYS A 382 -17.60 1.95 -4.36
CA LYS A 382 -19.00 1.86 -3.90
C LYS A 382 -19.26 0.69 -2.94
N ASN A 383 -18.88 -0.53 -3.34
CA ASN A 383 -19.06 -1.74 -2.53
C ASN A 383 -18.40 -1.65 -1.14
N PHE A 384 -17.26 -0.97 -1.04
CA PHE A 384 -16.57 -0.76 0.24
C PHE A 384 -17.39 0.16 1.15
N ARG A 385 -17.84 1.30 0.61
CA ARG A 385 -18.55 2.34 1.37
C ARG A 385 -19.96 1.94 1.81
N GLU A 386 -20.61 1.03 1.07
CA GLU A 386 -21.97 0.57 1.36
C GLU A 386 -22.03 -0.55 2.40
N ARG A 387 -20.91 -1.26 2.62
CA ARG A 387 -20.87 -2.45 3.49
C ARG A 387 -19.94 -2.32 4.68
N LEU A 388 -19.04 -1.34 4.67
CA LEU A 388 -18.15 -1.07 5.79
C LEU A 388 -18.66 0.12 6.62
N PHE A 389 -18.76 -0.08 7.92
CA PHE A 389 -19.27 0.90 8.89
C PHE A 389 -18.31 1.04 10.06
N ARG A 390 -18.20 2.23 10.65
CA ARG A 390 -17.57 2.40 11.97
C ARG A 390 -18.65 2.28 13.03
N VAL A 391 -18.33 1.61 14.13
CA VAL A 391 -19.23 1.38 15.25
C VAL A 391 -18.56 1.84 16.53
N SER A 392 -19.30 2.58 17.35
CA SER A 392 -18.88 2.96 18.69
C SER A 392 -20.05 2.99 19.67
N ASP A 393 -19.75 3.00 20.97
CA ASP A 393 -20.75 3.23 22.02
C ASP A 393 -20.66 4.69 22.46
N HIS A 394 -21.48 5.54 21.85
CA HIS A 394 -21.52 6.99 22.09
C HIS A 394 -20.17 7.73 21.94
N TYR A 395 -19.25 7.22 21.11
CA TYR A 395 -17.98 7.90 20.83
C TYR A 395 -18.13 8.86 19.65
N ASN A 396 -17.78 10.13 19.85
CA ASN A 396 -17.79 11.13 18.79
C ASN A 396 -16.48 11.08 17.98
N PHE A 397 -16.56 10.62 16.73
CA PHE A 397 -15.40 10.62 15.82
C PHE A 397 -15.09 12.05 15.37
N SER A 398 -13.87 12.50 15.64
CA SER A 398 -13.40 13.83 15.21
C SER A 398 -13.18 13.93 13.70
N GLU A 399 -12.89 12.81 13.04
CA GLU A 399 -12.58 12.74 11.62
C GLU A 399 -13.54 11.81 10.87
N LYS A 400 -13.97 12.23 9.68
CA LYS A 400 -14.78 11.42 8.77
C LYS A 400 -13.90 10.60 7.82
N LEU A 401 -14.31 9.37 7.54
CA LEU A 401 -13.67 8.49 6.56
C LEU A 401 -14.43 8.48 5.22
N GLY A 402 -14.78 9.68 4.74
CA GLY A 402 -15.53 9.86 3.49
C GLY A 402 -17.01 9.53 3.68
N GLN A 403 -17.51 8.56 2.92
CA GLN A 403 -18.91 8.13 2.95
C GLN A 403 -19.15 6.90 3.86
N ILE A 404 -18.12 6.39 4.52
CA ILE A 404 -18.27 5.34 5.54
C ILE A 404 -19.11 5.93 6.68
N LYS A 405 -20.21 5.26 7.03
CA LYS A 405 -21.11 5.74 8.09
C LYS A 405 -20.60 5.32 9.46
N ASP A 406 -20.86 6.20 10.43
CA ASP A 406 -20.62 5.95 11.85
C ASP A 406 -21.96 5.57 12.48
N LEU A 407 -22.01 4.40 13.12
CA LEU A 407 -23.21 3.82 13.71
C LEU A 407 -23.01 3.63 15.22
N SER A 408 -24.09 3.78 15.96
CA SER A 408 -24.20 3.31 17.34
C SER A 408 -24.48 1.80 17.39
N TRP A 409 -24.27 1.18 18.55
CA TRP A 409 -24.55 -0.25 18.73
C TRP A 409 -26.05 -0.58 18.64
N GLU A 410 -26.91 0.38 18.94
CA GLU A 410 -28.38 0.27 18.89
C GLU A 410 -28.88 0.21 17.45
N GLU A 411 -28.15 0.80 16.50
CA GLU A 411 -28.45 0.78 15.06
C GLU A 411 -28.04 -0.54 14.39
N LEU A 412 -27.28 -1.40 15.08
CA LEU A 412 -26.83 -2.67 14.51
C LEU A 412 -27.94 -3.71 14.51
N VAL A 413 -28.37 -4.08 13.30
CA VAL A 413 -29.24 -5.23 13.09
C VAL A 413 -28.38 -6.41 12.67
N PHE A 414 -28.00 -7.25 13.64
CA PHE A 414 -27.40 -8.53 13.33
C PHE A 414 -28.47 -9.48 12.79
N ASP A 415 -28.16 -10.12 11.67
CA ASP A 415 -29.07 -11.04 11.01
C ASP A 415 -29.25 -12.33 11.86
N LYS A 416 -30.25 -12.34 12.73
CA LYS A 416 -30.57 -13.46 13.63
C LYS A 416 -31.03 -14.73 12.89
N LYS A 417 -31.39 -14.62 11.60
CA LYS A 417 -32.01 -15.72 10.83
C LYS A 417 -31.07 -16.84 10.37
N ASN A 418 -29.76 -16.72 10.62
CA ASN A 418 -28.80 -17.80 10.33
C ASN A 418 -28.15 -18.38 11.60
N ALA A 419 -28.85 -18.33 12.75
CA ALA A 419 -28.44 -19.09 13.92
C ALA A 419 -28.57 -20.62 13.70
N ASP A 420 -29.39 -21.05 12.73
CA ASP A 420 -29.62 -22.45 12.34
C ASP A 420 -28.71 -22.95 11.21
N PHE A 421 -27.70 -22.18 10.78
CA PHE A 421 -26.75 -22.65 9.77
C PHE A 421 -25.65 -23.48 10.42
N ASP A 422 -25.91 -24.79 10.46
CA ASP A 422 -25.01 -25.92 10.65
C ASP A 422 -23.64 -25.58 11.25
N SER A 423 -23.53 -25.78 12.57
CA SER A 423 -22.29 -25.70 13.35
C SER A 423 -21.18 -26.67 12.91
N THR A 424 -21.35 -27.35 11.77
CA THR A 424 -20.51 -28.44 11.27
C THR A 424 -19.62 -28.05 10.08
N THR A 425 -19.84 -26.90 9.42
CA THR A 425 -18.87 -26.43 8.42
C THR A 425 -17.73 -25.71 9.13
N GLU A 426 -16.62 -26.42 9.38
CA GLU A 426 -15.40 -25.79 9.88
C GLU A 426 -15.01 -24.61 8.97
N VAL A 427 -15.11 -23.40 9.50
CA VAL A 427 -14.75 -22.16 8.78
C VAL A 427 -13.28 -22.21 8.35
N PHE A 428 -12.44 -22.81 9.19
CA PHE A 428 -11.01 -23.02 8.96
C PHE A 428 -10.72 -24.50 8.76
N PHE A 429 -9.91 -24.83 7.79
CA PHE A 429 -9.46 -26.20 7.56
C PHE A 429 -7.94 -26.23 7.44
N LYS A 430 -7.33 -27.26 8.04
CA LYS A 430 -5.87 -27.45 7.99
C LYS A 430 -5.47 -27.83 6.58
N THR A 431 -4.46 -27.15 6.04
CA THR A 431 -3.92 -27.42 4.71
C THR A 431 -2.73 -28.35 4.82
N LYS A 432 -2.55 -29.25 3.84
CA LYS A 432 -1.33 -30.05 3.76
C LYS A 432 -0.17 -29.15 3.39
N ASN A 433 0.86 -29.09 4.22
CA ASN A 433 2.15 -28.55 3.82
C ASN A 433 2.96 -29.67 3.16
N SER A 434 3.37 -29.49 1.90
CA SER A 434 4.18 -30.48 1.19
C SER A 434 5.68 -30.19 1.25
N ALA A 435 6.11 -28.99 1.65
CA ALA A 435 7.50 -28.58 1.55
C ALA A 435 8.27 -28.82 2.84
N GLU A 436 9.38 -29.56 2.74
CA GLU A 436 10.36 -29.68 3.82
C GLU A 436 11.20 -28.41 3.99
N LYS A 437 11.83 -28.24 5.16
CA LYS A 437 12.69 -27.07 5.44
C LYS A 437 13.79 -26.86 4.39
N LYS A 438 14.46 -27.95 3.96
CA LYS A 438 15.50 -27.89 2.92
C LYS A 438 14.96 -27.42 1.58
N GLU A 439 13.70 -27.73 1.27
CA GLU A 439 13.08 -27.24 0.05
C GLU A 439 12.87 -25.72 0.10
N PHE A 440 12.44 -25.16 1.23
CA PHE A 440 12.31 -23.71 1.37
C PHE A 440 13.65 -23.01 1.17
N GLU A 441 14.71 -23.50 1.81
CA GLU A 441 16.06 -22.96 1.64
C GLU A 441 16.46 -22.91 0.15
N SER A 442 16.33 -24.04 -0.56
CA SER A 442 16.64 -24.13 -1.99
C SER A 442 15.81 -23.16 -2.83
N ARG A 443 14.51 -23.01 -2.54
CA ARG A 443 13.63 -22.08 -3.26
C ARG A 443 14.03 -20.63 -3.04
N PHE A 444 14.35 -20.23 -1.80
CA PHE A 444 14.81 -18.87 -1.53
C PHE A 444 16.15 -18.57 -2.21
N LEU A 445 17.10 -19.52 -2.21
CA LEU A 445 18.35 -19.38 -2.94
C LEU A 445 18.12 -19.24 -4.46
N LYS A 446 17.22 -20.05 -5.03
CA LYS A 446 16.83 -19.95 -6.45
C LYS A 446 16.19 -18.59 -6.80
N ILE A 447 15.39 -18.03 -5.91
CA ILE A 447 14.83 -16.68 -6.08
C ILE A 447 15.94 -15.63 -6.16
N LEU A 448 16.94 -15.70 -5.28
CA LEU A 448 18.10 -14.79 -5.32
C LEU A 448 18.89 -14.93 -6.63
N GLU A 449 19.09 -16.16 -7.10
CA GLU A 449 19.83 -16.44 -8.33
C GLU A 449 19.08 -15.95 -9.59
N SER A 450 17.77 -16.13 -9.65
CA SER A 450 16.95 -15.75 -10.82
C SER A 450 17.01 -14.24 -11.14
N GLY A 451 17.04 -13.39 -10.11
CA GLY A 451 16.97 -11.95 -10.24
C GLY A 451 15.58 -11.37 -10.52
N ASP A 452 14.55 -12.21 -10.64
CA ASP A 452 13.18 -11.78 -10.93
C ASP A 452 12.60 -10.83 -9.87
N PHE A 453 13.10 -10.92 -8.64
CA PHE A 453 12.67 -10.13 -7.48
C PHE A 453 13.71 -9.11 -7.03
N ASP A 454 14.68 -8.77 -7.87
CA ASP A 454 15.72 -7.79 -7.51
C ASP A 454 15.11 -6.42 -7.19
N GLY A 455 14.06 -6.00 -7.90
CA GLY A 455 13.33 -4.77 -7.58
C GLY A 455 12.65 -4.80 -6.21
N GLU A 456 12.23 -5.96 -5.72
CA GLU A 456 11.64 -6.10 -4.38
C GLU A 456 12.73 -6.08 -3.30
N LEU A 457 13.85 -6.76 -3.53
CA LEU A 457 14.95 -6.95 -2.56
C LEU A 457 15.92 -5.77 -2.48
N PHE A 458 16.23 -5.18 -3.63
CA PHE A 458 17.26 -4.15 -3.84
C PHE A 458 16.69 -2.99 -4.67
N PRO A 459 15.58 -2.37 -4.21
CA PRO A 459 14.80 -1.44 -5.03
C PRO A 459 15.63 -0.25 -5.51
N LEU A 460 16.54 0.28 -4.68
CA LEU A 460 17.39 1.40 -5.06
C LEU A 460 18.38 1.01 -6.15
N GLU A 461 19.10 -0.09 -5.98
CA GLU A 461 20.05 -0.56 -7.00
C GLU A 461 19.36 -0.92 -8.30
N SER A 462 18.17 -1.53 -8.25
CA SER A 462 17.38 -1.85 -9.44
C SER A 462 16.98 -0.60 -10.23
N ILE A 463 16.52 0.46 -9.54
CA ILE A 463 16.21 1.75 -10.19
C ILE A 463 17.47 2.39 -10.78
N LEU A 464 18.57 2.42 -10.03
CA LEU A 464 19.83 3.00 -10.52
C LEU A 464 20.37 2.23 -11.74
N LEU A 465 20.31 0.91 -11.71
CA LEU A 465 20.71 0.05 -12.82
C LEU A 465 19.84 0.29 -14.06
N ALA A 466 18.52 0.40 -13.88
CA ALA A 466 17.58 0.65 -14.99
C ALA A 466 17.79 2.03 -15.65
N ARG A 467 18.23 3.03 -14.86
CA ARG A 467 18.47 4.41 -15.30
C ARG A 467 19.82 4.65 -15.95
N GLU A 468 20.80 3.77 -15.76
CA GLU A 468 22.16 4.02 -16.23
C GLU A 468 22.31 3.80 -17.74
N PHE A 469 23.09 4.67 -18.41
CA PHE A 469 23.46 4.50 -19.82
C PHE A 469 24.83 3.84 -19.96
N ASP A 470 25.76 4.22 -19.08
CA ASP A 470 27.15 3.82 -19.11
C ASP A 470 27.32 2.34 -18.71
N GLU A 471 27.94 1.54 -19.58
CA GLU A 471 28.10 0.10 -19.34
C GLU A 471 29.05 -0.22 -18.18
N GLU A 472 30.06 0.63 -17.90
CA GLU A 472 30.94 0.43 -16.74
C GLU A 472 30.18 0.65 -15.43
N LYS A 473 29.41 1.75 -15.35
CA LYS A 473 28.57 2.05 -14.18
C LYS A 473 27.48 0.99 -13.99
N LYS A 474 26.86 0.50 -15.07
CA LYS A 474 25.91 -0.63 -15.01
C LYS A 474 26.56 -1.87 -14.40
N ASN A 475 27.76 -2.23 -14.87
CA ASN A 475 28.49 -3.37 -14.35
C ASN A 475 28.82 -3.19 -12.86
N GLY A 476 29.18 -1.97 -12.44
CA GLY A 476 29.35 -1.63 -11.03
C GLY A 476 28.09 -1.83 -10.19
N GLN A 477 26.90 -1.43 -10.68
CA GLN A 477 25.63 -1.66 -9.97
C GLN A 477 25.26 -3.15 -9.93
N LYS A 478 25.46 -3.90 -11.03
CA LYS A 478 25.26 -5.35 -11.06
C LYS A 478 26.13 -6.07 -10.03
N LEU A 479 27.41 -5.67 -9.91
CA LEU A 479 28.33 -6.24 -8.93
C LEU A 479 27.85 -5.97 -7.49
N LYS A 480 27.34 -4.78 -7.19
CA LYS A 480 26.76 -4.46 -5.87
C LYS A 480 25.54 -5.34 -5.56
N ILE A 481 24.64 -5.54 -6.53
CA ILE A 481 23.49 -6.44 -6.38
C ILE A 481 23.98 -7.87 -6.09
N GLN A 482 24.96 -8.36 -6.86
CA GLN A 482 25.54 -9.69 -6.65
C GLN A 482 26.18 -9.85 -5.26
N GLN A 483 26.90 -8.84 -4.77
CA GLN A 483 27.46 -8.84 -3.40
C GLN A 483 26.36 -8.91 -2.35
N LYS A 484 25.31 -8.07 -2.45
CA LYS A 484 24.16 -8.11 -1.53
C LYS A 484 23.44 -9.46 -1.57
N LYS A 485 23.30 -10.08 -2.75
CA LYS A 485 22.75 -11.44 -2.92
C LYS A 485 23.60 -12.50 -2.21
N ALA A 486 24.91 -12.46 -2.38
CA ALA A 486 25.82 -13.40 -1.73
C ALA A 486 25.71 -13.32 -0.19
N GLU A 487 25.68 -12.10 0.37
CA GLU A 487 25.46 -11.91 1.81
C GLU A 487 24.12 -12.50 2.27
N LEU A 488 23.07 -12.33 1.47
CA LEU A 488 21.73 -12.82 1.80
C LEU A 488 21.65 -14.34 1.69
N ALA A 489 22.31 -14.93 0.70
CA ALA A 489 22.44 -16.37 0.54
C ALA A 489 23.15 -17.02 1.74
N GLU A 490 24.22 -16.41 2.26
CA GLU A 490 24.86 -16.89 3.50
C GLU A 490 23.91 -16.84 4.69
N LYS A 491 23.11 -15.77 4.82
CA LYS A 491 22.13 -15.67 5.90
C LYS A 491 21.01 -16.71 5.79
N ILE A 492 20.58 -17.03 4.57
CA ILE A 492 19.60 -18.11 4.34
C ILE A 492 20.17 -19.43 4.84
N ARG A 493 21.37 -19.82 4.39
CA ARG A 493 22.01 -21.09 4.80
C ARG A 493 22.13 -21.20 6.32
N ARG A 494 22.73 -20.18 6.97
CA ARG A 494 22.84 -20.13 8.44
C ARG A 494 21.49 -20.27 9.13
N LEU A 495 20.46 -19.60 8.61
CA LEU A 495 19.13 -19.68 9.20
C LEU A 495 18.48 -21.05 8.99
N PHE A 496 18.79 -21.85 7.97
CA PHE A 496 18.20 -23.18 7.80
C PHE A 496 19.04 -24.32 8.39
N ASP A 497 20.34 -24.09 8.63
CA ASP A 497 21.25 -25.02 9.32
C ASP A 497 21.04 -25.05 10.85
N GLU A 498 20.58 -23.94 11.45
CA GLU A 498 20.15 -23.82 12.86
C GLU A 498 18.77 -24.44 13.14
#